data_AF-A0A9P7G1Y3-F1
#
_entry.id   AF-A0A9P7G1Y3-F1
#
_cell.length_a   1.000
_cell.length_b   1.000
_cell.length_c   1.000
_cell.angle_alpha   90.00
_cell.angle_beta   90.00
_cell.angle_gamma   90.00
#
_symmetry.space_group_name_H-M   'P 1'
#
loop_
_entity.id
_entity.type
_entity.pdbx_description
1 polymer ?
#
loop_
_entity_poly.entity_id
_entity_poly.type
_entity_poly.pdbx_seq_one_letter_code
_entity_poly.pdbx_strand_id
1 'polypeptide(L)'
;MTEKIQALEFSGFAGCASSREVDWHLASDNPAHYGRFPRAQSYRWSVGKADGCEGLEVFDKESVVRDMVEQGGWLLLGDSITEGHFFSLSCSLYPHVIATPTYTPNSYFDRAWPQNLYLNPDSPLVKDLFIPTGFDIAKTPLATFRRVDLLLTQEELEHIHEKLHPNTAANFSLFSKEAAWSLSPKEYLPIFLEGGYSTLVVSTGGHWTTTLFGGYGVGEPAPFKDAKPGLDGVIELFGHAMSSWADEVQEALADAARKDHGARKRQVLVRAYLPGHDNCHNIKLPWAEIQVPKGASYNWGSIWRYNEIFEVDPMILCTFELADP
;
A
#
# COMPACT_ATOMS: atom_id res chain seq x y z
N MET A 1 -5.33 -3.50 -29.55
CA MET A 1 -5.15 -2.10 -29.11
C MET A 1 -4.36 -1.36 -30.17
N THR A 2 -4.80 -0.16 -30.53
CA THR A 2 -4.15 0.75 -31.50
C THR A 2 -3.75 2.07 -30.85
N GLU A 3 -4.43 2.48 -29.76
CA GLU A 3 -4.16 3.72 -29.02
C GLU A 3 -4.05 3.44 -27.53
N LYS A 4 -3.24 4.23 -26.81
CA LYS A 4 -3.01 4.07 -25.35
C LYS A 4 -4.30 4.08 -24.53
N ILE A 5 -5.21 4.98 -24.89
CA ILE A 5 -6.45 5.25 -24.14
C ILE A 5 -7.42 4.06 -24.11
N GLN A 6 -7.35 3.17 -25.10
CA GLN A 6 -8.18 1.97 -25.16
C GLN A 6 -7.89 1.01 -24.00
N ALA A 7 -6.75 1.14 -23.32
CA ALA A 7 -6.44 0.35 -22.14
C ALA A 7 -7.45 0.59 -21.00
N LEU A 8 -8.00 1.80 -20.86
CA LEU A 8 -9.07 2.09 -19.89
C LEU A 8 -10.33 1.28 -20.19
N GLU A 9 -10.77 1.33 -21.44
CA GLU A 9 -11.95 0.60 -21.91
C GLU A 9 -11.77 -0.91 -21.72
N PHE A 10 -10.61 -1.45 -22.08
CA PHE A 10 -10.31 -2.88 -21.90
C PHE A 10 -10.23 -3.32 -20.44
N SER A 11 -9.89 -2.41 -19.53
CA SER A 11 -9.95 -2.63 -18.08
C SER A 11 -11.35 -2.40 -17.49
N GLY A 12 -12.34 -2.01 -18.30
CA GLY A 12 -13.69 -1.73 -17.84
C GLY A 12 -13.87 -0.39 -17.11
N PHE A 13 -12.91 0.52 -17.26
CA PHE A 13 -12.96 1.84 -16.63
C PHE A 13 -13.61 2.88 -17.55
N ALA A 14 -14.54 3.67 -17.01
CA ALA A 14 -15.16 4.79 -17.71
C ALA A 14 -14.23 6.04 -17.77
N GLY A 15 -13.22 6.07 -16.91
CA GLY A 15 -12.26 7.16 -16.75
C GLY A 15 -11.46 6.96 -15.45
N CYS A 16 -10.54 7.87 -15.16
CA CYS A 16 -9.81 7.91 -13.89
C CYS A 16 -9.74 9.32 -13.36
N ALA A 17 -9.88 9.48 -12.04
CA ALA A 17 -9.68 10.76 -11.40
C ALA A 17 -8.18 11.12 -11.26
N SER A 18 -7.33 10.13 -10.96
CA SER A 18 -5.88 10.34 -10.93
C SER A 18 -5.35 10.62 -12.33
N SER A 19 -4.48 11.61 -12.44
CA SER A 19 -3.85 12.04 -13.69
C SER A 19 -2.35 11.70 -13.76
N ARG A 20 -1.80 11.10 -12.69
CA ARG A 20 -0.39 10.74 -12.63
C ARG A 20 -0.15 9.48 -13.45
N GLU A 21 0.80 9.53 -14.39
CA GLU A 21 1.37 8.36 -15.07
C GLU A 21 0.31 7.32 -15.53
N VAL A 22 -0.85 7.79 -16.04
CA VAL A 22 -2.03 6.94 -16.35
C VAL A 22 -1.65 5.76 -17.27
N ASP A 23 -0.91 6.05 -18.33
CA ASP A 23 -0.47 5.03 -19.28
C ASP A 23 0.53 4.03 -18.68
N TRP A 24 1.34 4.46 -17.70
CA TRP A 24 2.28 3.58 -17.01
C TRP A 24 1.56 2.63 -16.07
N HIS A 25 0.59 3.13 -15.29
CA HIS A 25 -0.23 2.29 -14.41
C HIS A 25 -1.06 1.27 -15.18
N LEU A 26 -1.54 1.62 -16.38
CA LEU A 26 -2.21 0.69 -17.29
C LEU A 26 -1.21 -0.17 -18.08
N ALA A 27 0.09 0.16 -18.02
CA ALA A 27 1.17 -0.34 -18.86
C ALA A 27 0.77 -0.40 -20.37
N SER A 28 0.20 0.71 -20.82
CA SER A 28 -0.09 1.04 -22.22
C SER A 28 0.91 2.07 -22.79
N ASP A 29 1.90 2.48 -22.00
CA ASP A 29 2.95 3.42 -22.37
C ASP A 29 3.89 2.91 -23.48
N ASN A 30 4.02 1.59 -23.63
CA ASN A 30 4.85 0.93 -24.65
C ASN A 30 4.02 0.10 -25.68
N PRO A 31 4.00 0.51 -26.97
CA PRO A 31 3.32 -0.21 -28.06
C PRO A 31 3.71 -1.68 -28.23
N ALA A 32 4.94 -2.06 -27.89
CA ALA A 32 5.40 -3.44 -28.00
C ALA A 32 4.58 -4.42 -27.13
N HIS A 33 3.91 -3.93 -26.09
CA HIS A 33 3.11 -4.74 -25.17
C HIS A 33 1.62 -4.77 -25.51
N TYR A 34 1.17 -4.09 -26.57
CA TYR A 34 -0.26 -3.96 -26.89
C TYR A 34 -0.96 -5.28 -27.18
N GLY A 35 -0.20 -6.29 -27.63
CA GLY A 35 -0.71 -7.63 -27.92
C GLY A 35 -1.21 -8.42 -26.70
N ARG A 36 -1.07 -7.90 -25.47
CA ARG A 36 -1.65 -8.51 -24.26
C ARG A 36 -3.10 -8.12 -24.00
N PHE A 37 -3.56 -7.02 -24.59
CA PHE A 37 -4.93 -6.51 -24.41
C PHE A 37 -5.91 -7.14 -25.42
N PRO A 38 -7.19 -7.33 -25.05
CA PRO A 38 -7.76 -7.09 -23.72
C PRO A 38 -7.53 -8.24 -22.74
N ARG A 39 -6.93 -9.34 -23.20
CA ARG A 39 -6.91 -10.62 -22.47
C ARG A 39 -6.33 -10.50 -21.05
N ALA A 40 -5.21 -9.80 -20.88
CA ALA A 40 -4.60 -9.61 -19.57
C ALA A 40 -5.52 -8.89 -18.55
N GLN A 41 -6.48 -8.08 -19.02
CA GLN A 41 -7.43 -7.32 -18.20
C GLN A 41 -8.80 -8.00 -18.05
N SER A 42 -9.03 -9.12 -18.72
CA SER A 42 -10.34 -9.80 -18.71
C SER A 42 -10.56 -10.73 -17.51
N TYR A 43 -9.57 -10.87 -16.64
CA TYR A 43 -9.64 -11.76 -15.49
C TYR A 43 -10.36 -11.10 -14.32
N ARG A 44 -11.19 -11.88 -13.65
CA ARG A 44 -11.88 -11.48 -12.42
C ARG A 44 -11.52 -12.47 -11.33
N TRP A 45 -11.15 -11.95 -10.18
CA TRP A 45 -11.03 -12.76 -8.97
C TRP A 45 -12.42 -13.19 -8.54
N SER A 46 -12.66 -14.50 -8.45
CA SER A 46 -13.91 -15.06 -7.96
C SER A 46 -13.61 -15.86 -6.71
N VAL A 47 -14.09 -15.38 -5.57
CA VAL A 47 -14.10 -16.10 -4.30
C VAL A 47 -15.54 -16.40 -3.91
N GLY A 48 -15.74 -17.55 -3.29
CA GLY A 48 -17.05 -17.98 -2.85
C GLY A 48 -17.05 -18.46 -1.41
N LYS A 49 -18.20 -18.97 -0.98
CA LYS A 49 -18.38 -19.57 0.34
C LYS A 49 -17.37 -20.68 0.65
N ALA A 50 -16.96 -21.44 -0.37
CA ALA A 50 -15.96 -22.49 -0.22
C ALA A 50 -14.58 -21.96 0.19
N ASP A 51 -14.30 -20.67 -0.08
CA ASP A 51 -13.04 -19.99 0.22
C ASP A 51 -13.11 -19.20 1.54
N GLY A 52 -14.18 -19.36 2.33
CA GLY A 52 -14.39 -18.62 3.58
C GLY A 52 -14.85 -17.17 3.38
N CYS A 53 -15.15 -16.76 2.15
CA CYS A 53 -15.55 -15.40 1.80
C CYS A 53 -17.07 -15.18 1.81
N GLU A 54 -17.78 -15.79 2.77
CA GLU A 54 -19.22 -15.58 2.93
C GLU A 54 -19.50 -14.12 3.32
N GLY A 55 -20.30 -13.42 2.53
CA GLY A 55 -20.65 -12.01 2.77
C GLY A 55 -19.85 -10.99 1.94
N LEU A 56 -18.89 -11.40 1.10
CA LEU A 56 -18.31 -10.49 0.11
C LEU A 56 -19.33 -10.15 -0.97
N GLU A 57 -19.67 -8.86 -1.06
CA GLU A 57 -20.56 -8.34 -2.08
C GLU A 57 -19.83 -8.08 -3.40
N VAL A 58 -20.60 -8.04 -4.49
CA VAL A 58 -20.07 -7.60 -5.78
C VAL A 58 -19.72 -6.12 -5.67
N PHE A 59 -18.53 -5.75 -6.14
CA PHE A 59 -18.09 -4.35 -6.14
C PHE A 59 -19.13 -3.43 -6.78
N ASP A 60 -19.56 -2.42 -6.03
CA ASP A 60 -20.46 -1.35 -6.45
C ASP A 60 -19.82 0.00 -6.10
N LYS A 61 -19.54 0.83 -7.11
CA LYS A 61 -18.75 2.04 -6.91
C LYS A 61 -19.50 3.08 -6.07
N GLU A 62 -20.82 3.18 -6.23
CA GLU A 62 -21.66 4.12 -5.50
C GLU A 62 -21.71 3.75 -4.01
N SER A 63 -21.82 2.46 -3.69
CA SER A 63 -21.77 1.94 -2.33
C SER A 63 -20.41 2.18 -1.67
N VAL A 64 -19.29 2.00 -2.39
CA VAL A 64 -17.95 2.30 -1.84
C VAL A 64 -17.76 3.79 -1.57
N VAL A 65 -18.22 4.67 -2.48
CA VAL A 65 -18.17 6.13 -2.24
C VAL A 65 -19.01 6.50 -1.04
N ARG A 66 -20.21 5.92 -0.91
CA ARG A 66 -21.08 6.11 0.24
C ARG A 66 -20.39 5.72 1.54
N ASP A 67 -19.79 4.55 1.57
CA ASP A 67 -19.05 4.06 2.73
C ASP A 67 -17.91 5.01 3.14
N MET A 68 -17.09 5.45 2.19
CA MET A 68 -15.99 6.38 2.45
C MET A 68 -16.45 7.76 2.95
N VAL A 69 -17.64 8.21 2.54
CA VAL A 69 -18.22 9.48 3.02
C VAL A 69 -18.84 9.30 4.40
N GLU A 70 -19.65 8.28 4.58
CA GLU A 70 -20.52 8.11 5.75
C GLU A 70 -19.78 7.49 6.93
N GLN A 71 -18.81 6.60 6.68
CA GLN A 71 -18.04 5.90 7.71
C GLN A 71 -16.60 6.44 7.85
N GLY A 72 -16.08 7.10 6.81
CA GLY A 72 -14.76 7.72 6.78
C GLY A 72 -13.85 7.12 5.72
N GLY A 73 -12.92 7.93 5.23
CA GLY A 73 -12.07 7.60 4.10
C GLY A 73 -10.94 6.62 4.41
N TRP A 74 -10.09 6.36 3.41
CA TRP A 74 -8.93 5.46 3.53
C TRP A 74 -7.60 6.21 3.43
N LEU A 75 -6.67 5.95 4.36
CA LEU A 75 -5.27 6.37 4.23
C LEU A 75 -4.44 5.18 3.75
N LEU A 76 -3.88 5.27 2.56
CA LEU A 76 -3.06 4.24 1.93
C LEU A 76 -1.57 4.58 2.10
N LEU A 77 -0.83 3.72 2.79
CA LEU A 77 0.62 3.84 2.99
C LEU A 77 1.36 2.68 2.31
N GLY A 78 2.48 3.01 1.67
CA GLY A 78 3.37 2.02 1.06
C GLY A 78 4.15 2.62 -0.09
N ASP A 79 4.67 1.75 -0.95
CA ASP A 79 5.48 2.14 -2.10
C ASP A 79 4.65 2.27 -3.40
N SER A 80 5.33 2.20 -4.55
CA SER A 80 4.73 2.26 -5.88
C SER A 80 3.60 1.24 -6.13
N ILE A 81 3.57 0.10 -5.43
CA ILE A 81 2.47 -0.88 -5.56
C ILE A 81 1.22 -0.38 -4.82
N THR A 82 1.38 0.36 -3.73
CA THR A 82 0.27 1.05 -3.07
C THR A 82 -0.21 2.25 -3.89
N GLU A 83 0.71 2.97 -4.55
CA GLU A 83 0.34 4.00 -5.53
C GLU A 83 -0.54 3.43 -6.65
N GLY A 84 -0.19 2.25 -7.17
CA GLY A 84 -1.00 1.53 -8.16
C GLY A 84 -2.41 1.17 -7.66
N HIS A 85 -2.56 0.87 -6.37
CA HIS A 85 -3.88 0.64 -5.76
C HIS A 85 -4.69 1.92 -5.64
N PHE A 86 -4.07 3.02 -5.23
CA PHE A 86 -4.71 4.34 -5.25
C PHE A 86 -5.16 4.74 -6.66
N PHE A 87 -4.30 4.52 -7.67
CA PHE A 87 -4.66 4.74 -9.08
C PHE A 87 -5.88 3.91 -9.49
N SER A 88 -5.87 2.61 -9.20
CA SER A 88 -7.00 1.70 -9.50
C SER A 88 -8.30 2.16 -8.84
N LEU A 89 -8.23 2.61 -7.58
CA LEU A 89 -9.37 3.16 -6.86
C LEU A 89 -9.92 4.42 -7.57
N SER A 90 -9.02 5.30 -8.03
CA SER A 90 -9.40 6.52 -8.75
C SER A 90 -10.15 6.25 -10.07
N CYS A 91 -9.87 5.11 -10.71
CA CYS A 91 -10.57 4.66 -11.92
C CYS A 91 -11.89 3.97 -11.60
N SER A 92 -11.89 3.15 -10.55
CA SER A 92 -13.06 2.36 -10.14
C SER A 92 -14.20 3.24 -9.61
N LEU A 93 -13.85 4.32 -8.91
CA LEU A 93 -14.83 5.27 -8.33
C LEU A 93 -15.22 6.42 -9.27
N TYR A 94 -14.62 6.50 -10.46
CA TYR A 94 -14.98 7.52 -11.45
C TYR A 94 -16.44 7.32 -11.95
N PRO A 95 -17.25 8.40 -12.11
CA PRO A 95 -16.91 9.83 -12.04
C PRO A 95 -17.21 10.51 -10.69
N HIS A 96 -17.49 9.73 -9.64
CA HIS A 96 -17.93 10.26 -8.34
C HIS A 96 -16.82 10.89 -7.52
N VAL A 97 -15.56 10.74 -7.95
CA VAL A 97 -14.39 11.29 -7.27
C VAL A 97 -13.55 12.16 -8.21
N ILE A 98 -12.85 13.12 -7.62
CA ILE A 98 -11.83 13.96 -8.26
C ILE A 98 -10.51 13.80 -7.52
N ALA A 99 -9.38 13.96 -8.21
CA ALA A 99 -8.06 13.77 -7.59
C ALA A 99 -7.25 15.07 -7.51
N THR A 100 -6.44 15.18 -6.46
CA THR A 100 -5.37 16.17 -6.36
C THR A 100 -4.04 15.51 -5.98
N PRO A 101 -2.90 16.09 -6.36
CA PRO A 101 -2.79 17.18 -7.34
C PRO A 101 -3.14 16.70 -8.75
N THR A 102 -3.43 17.65 -9.64
CA THR A 102 -3.56 17.36 -11.06
C THR A 102 -2.17 17.42 -11.70
N TYR A 103 -1.69 16.28 -12.23
CA TYR A 103 -0.33 16.14 -12.75
C TYR A 103 -0.20 16.57 -14.22
N THR A 104 -1.31 16.63 -14.97
CA THR A 104 -1.33 17.14 -16.35
C THR A 104 -0.88 18.61 -16.48
N PRO A 105 -1.33 19.55 -15.63
CA PRO A 105 -0.83 20.93 -15.64
C PRO A 105 0.49 21.13 -14.89
N ASN A 106 0.87 20.22 -13.98
CA ASN A 106 2.10 20.33 -13.19
C ASN A 106 2.68 18.95 -12.85
N SER A 107 3.71 18.53 -13.58
CA SER A 107 4.34 17.23 -13.42
C SER A 107 5.47 17.18 -12.38
N TYR A 108 5.76 18.29 -11.68
CA TYR A 108 6.97 18.42 -10.83
C TYR A 108 6.80 17.98 -9.37
N PHE A 109 5.67 17.38 -9.01
CA PHE A 109 5.48 16.89 -7.64
C PHE A 109 6.40 15.72 -7.34
N ASP A 110 7.10 15.80 -6.20
CA ASP A 110 7.92 14.72 -5.68
C ASP A 110 7.09 13.42 -5.50
N ARG A 111 7.74 12.25 -5.59
CA ARG A 111 7.05 10.96 -5.44
C ARG A 111 6.45 10.74 -4.06
N ALA A 112 6.89 11.46 -3.02
CA ALA A 112 6.28 11.45 -1.69
C ALA A 112 5.19 12.50 -1.46
N TRP A 113 4.89 13.35 -2.46
CA TRP A 113 3.78 14.29 -2.35
C TRP A 113 2.44 13.53 -2.21
N PRO A 114 1.52 13.97 -1.31
CA PRO A 114 0.25 13.26 -1.12
C PRO A 114 -0.58 13.28 -2.39
N GLN A 115 -1.27 12.18 -2.65
CA GLN A 115 -2.31 12.08 -3.65
C GLN A 115 -3.63 11.84 -2.94
N ASN A 116 -4.66 12.61 -3.28
CA ASN A 116 -5.95 12.58 -2.59
C ASN A 116 -7.07 12.36 -3.61
N LEU A 117 -8.08 11.59 -3.24
CA LEU A 117 -9.38 11.54 -3.90
C LEU A 117 -10.39 12.27 -3.01
N TYR A 118 -11.18 13.16 -3.59
CA TYR A 118 -12.28 13.85 -2.94
C TYR A 118 -13.59 13.47 -3.60
N LEU A 119 -14.70 13.61 -2.87
CA LEU A 119 -16.02 13.51 -3.45
C LEU A 119 -16.18 14.60 -4.52
N ASN A 120 -16.59 14.21 -5.72
CA ASN A 120 -16.90 15.16 -6.78
C ASN A 120 -18.19 15.92 -6.39
N PRO A 121 -18.16 17.26 -6.25
CA PRO A 121 -19.34 18.04 -5.89
C PRO A 121 -20.47 17.95 -6.94
N ASP A 122 -20.12 17.63 -8.19
CA ASP A 122 -21.08 17.42 -9.28
C ASP A 122 -21.61 15.97 -9.35
N SER A 123 -21.13 15.09 -8.46
CA SER A 123 -21.62 13.71 -8.37
C SER A 123 -23.10 13.69 -8.02
N PRO A 124 -23.93 12.89 -8.71
CA PRO A 124 -25.34 12.75 -8.35
C PRO A 124 -25.53 12.21 -6.92
N LEU A 125 -24.55 11.49 -6.38
CA LEU A 125 -24.58 10.92 -5.03
C LEU A 125 -24.66 11.99 -3.94
N VAL A 126 -24.16 13.21 -4.17
CA VAL A 126 -24.12 14.27 -3.14
C VAL A 126 -25.49 14.53 -2.51
N LYS A 127 -26.58 14.31 -3.27
CA LYS A 127 -27.96 14.53 -2.80
C LYS A 127 -28.49 13.41 -1.91
N ASP A 128 -27.90 12.22 -2.00
CA ASP A 128 -28.40 11.00 -1.37
C ASP A 128 -27.49 10.51 -0.24
N LEU A 129 -26.34 11.16 -0.01
CA LEU A 129 -25.36 10.81 1.02
C LEU A 129 -25.70 11.44 2.37
N PHE A 130 -25.49 10.69 3.45
CA PHE A 130 -25.47 11.26 4.78
C PHE A 130 -24.11 11.91 5.05
N ILE A 131 -24.00 13.24 4.90
CA ILE A 131 -22.74 13.95 5.13
C ILE A 131 -22.49 14.11 6.65
N PRO A 132 -21.46 13.48 7.22
CA PRO A 132 -21.21 13.57 8.66
C PRO A 132 -20.81 14.99 9.09
N THR A 133 -21.07 15.33 10.35
CA THR A 133 -20.64 16.61 10.93
C THR A 133 -19.13 16.80 10.76
N GLY A 134 -18.74 17.91 10.12
CA GLY A 134 -17.34 18.25 9.88
C GLY A 134 -16.76 17.72 8.56
N PHE A 135 -17.52 16.94 7.79
CA PHE A 135 -17.12 16.56 6.43
C PHE A 135 -17.33 17.74 5.47
N ASP A 136 -16.24 18.19 4.84
CA ASP A 136 -16.23 19.25 3.83
C ASP A 136 -15.90 18.61 2.48
N ILE A 137 -16.86 18.59 1.55
CA ILE A 137 -16.71 17.97 0.22
C ILE A 137 -15.45 18.45 -0.50
N ALA A 138 -15.05 19.70 -0.31
CA ALA A 138 -13.90 20.29 -0.98
C ALA A 138 -12.55 19.99 -0.29
N LYS A 139 -12.56 19.50 0.96
CA LYS A 139 -11.35 19.40 1.80
C LYS A 139 -11.14 18.06 2.47
N THR A 140 -12.18 17.26 2.67
CA THR A 140 -12.10 15.96 3.32
C THR A 140 -11.85 14.88 2.27
N PRO A 141 -10.66 14.26 2.24
CA PRO A 141 -10.36 13.23 1.27
C PRO A 141 -11.11 11.93 1.61
N LEU A 142 -11.63 11.27 0.57
CA LEU A 142 -12.17 9.91 0.64
C LEU A 142 -11.05 8.86 0.64
N ALA A 143 -9.96 9.15 -0.07
CA ALA A 143 -8.78 8.31 -0.06
C ALA A 143 -7.52 9.16 -0.21
N THR A 144 -6.47 8.80 0.49
CA THR A 144 -5.17 9.48 0.37
C THR A 144 -4.07 8.45 0.25
N PHE A 145 -3.21 8.59 -0.75
CA PHE A 145 -1.95 7.87 -0.83
C PHE A 145 -0.80 8.75 -0.31
N ARG A 146 0.00 8.17 0.59
CA ARG A 146 1.30 8.69 1.02
C ARG A 146 2.35 7.62 0.76
N ARG A 147 3.43 8.01 0.09
CA ARG A 147 4.56 7.11 -0.11
C ARG A 147 5.32 6.94 1.19
N VAL A 148 5.31 5.72 1.71
CA VAL A 148 5.97 5.31 2.96
C VAL A 148 6.49 3.89 2.75
N ASP A 149 7.63 3.78 2.05
CA ASP A 149 8.17 2.55 1.52
C ASP A 149 8.43 1.51 2.61
N LEU A 150 8.94 1.93 3.78
CA LEU A 150 9.36 1.05 4.87
C LEU A 150 8.46 1.09 6.12
N LEU A 151 7.40 1.91 6.12
CA LEU A 151 6.55 2.25 7.28
C LEU A 151 7.25 2.92 8.49
N LEU A 152 8.57 2.82 8.56
CA LEU A 152 9.45 3.49 9.51
C LEU A 152 10.50 4.29 8.75
N THR A 153 11.04 5.32 9.39
CA THR A 153 12.21 6.05 8.86
C THR A 153 13.47 5.18 8.91
N GLN A 154 14.47 5.53 8.10
CA GLN A 154 15.77 4.84 8.15
C GLN A 154 16.43 4.99 9.54
N GLU A 155 16.30 6.16 10.18
CA GLU A 155 16.83 6.40 11.54
C GLU A 155 16.17 5.48 12.58
N GLU A 156 14.84 5.29 12.53
CA GLU A 156 14.14 4.36 13.42
C GLU A 156 14.59 2.91 13.20
N LEU A 157 14.82 2.51 11.95
CA LEU A 157 15.30 1.17 11.61
C LEU A 157 16.75 0.95 12.04
N GLU A 158 17.62 1.95 11.92
CA GLU A 158 18.98 1.93 12.48
C GLU A 158 18.93 1.76 14.00
N HIS A 159 18.06 2.51 14.69
CA HIS A 159 17.90 2.39 16.14
C HIS A 159 17.41 1.00 16.57
N ILE A 160 16.43 0.43 15.87
CA ILE A 160 15.97 -0.94 16.10
C ILE A 160 17.12 -1.93 15.91
N HIS A 161 17.88 -1.80 14.81
CA HIS A 161 19.03 -2.65 14.53
C HIS A 161 20.11 -2.55 15.62
N GLU A 162 20.49 -1.35 16.03
CA GLU A 162 21.48 -1.11 17.10
C GLU A 162 21.06 -1.73 18.44
N LYS A 163 19.76 -1.64 18.78
CA LYS A 163 19.20 -2.23 20.00
C LYS A 163 19.29 -3.77 19.97
N LEU A 164 19.02 -4.38 18.81
CA LEU A 164 19.12 -5.83 18.63
C LEU A 164 20.58 -6.30 18.61
N HIS A 165 21.47 -5.48 18.06
CA HIS A 165 22.86 -5.83 17.78
C HIS A 165 23.84 -4.74 18.27
N PRO A 166 23.99 -4.55 19.59
CA PRO A 166 24.83 -3.49 20.15
C PRO A 166 26.33 -3.67 19.88
N ASN A 167 26.75 -4.86 19.45
CA ASN A 167 28.14 -5.20 19.15
C ASN A 167 28.42 -5.26 17.63
N THR A 168 27.66 -4.51 16.85
CA THR A 168 27.87 -4.40 15.40
C THR A 168 29.23 -3.76 15.10
N ALA A 169 29.88 -4.16 13.99
CA ALA A 169 31.16 -3.62 13.58
C ALA A 169 31.14 -2.08 13.43
N ALA A 170 32.21 -1.41 13.88
CA ALA A 170 32.26 0.06 13.94
C ALA A 170 32.15 0.77 12.57
N ASN A 171 32.38 0.06 11.47
CA ASN A 171 32.28 0.58 10.11
C ASN A 171 31.03 0.08 9.36
N PHE A 172 30.10 -0.58 10.06
CA PHE A 172 28.85 -1.04 9.48
C PHE A 172 27.93 0.14 9.18
N SER A 173 27.22 0.06 8.06
CA SER A 173 26.10 0.92 7.74
C SER A 173 24.95 0.04 7.29
N LEU A 174 23.78 0.22 7.90
CA LEU A 174 22.60 -0.60 7.62
C LEU A 174 22.12 -0.37 6.18
N PHE A 175 22.10 0.90 5.76
CA PHE A 175 21.56 1.33 4.48
C PHE A 175 22.65 1.63 3.45
N SER A 176 22.32 1.38 2.19
CA SER A 176 23.10 1.85 1.05
C SER A 176 22.71 3.29 0.68
N LYS A 177 23.17 3.75 -0.49
CA LYS A 177 22.76 5.05 -1.07
C LYS A 177 21.49 4.97 -1.91
N GLU A 178 20.84 3.80 -1.98
CA GLU A 178 19.56 3.67 -2.66
C GLU A 178 18.51 4.58 -2.01
N ALA A 179 17.75 5.28 -2.84
CA ALA A 179 16.71 6.18 -2.35
C ALA A 179 15.48 5.40 -1.89
N ALA A 180 14.95 5.78 -0.73
CA ALA A 180 13.65 5.34 -0.23
C ALA A 180 12.89 6.55 0.31
N TRP A 181 11.57 6.49 0.28
CA TRP A 181 10.70 7.52 0.84
C TRP A 181 9.93 6.93 2.00
N SER A 182 10.28 7.30 3.22
CA SER A 182 9.61 6.85 4.44
C SER A 182 9.31 8.02 5.36
N LEU A 183 8.33 7.83 6.23
CA LEU A 183 7.88 8.76 7.26
C LEU A 183 7.73 7.99 8.57
N SER A 184 7.92 8.68 9.69
CA SER A 184 7.71 8.09 11.01
C SER A 184 6.21 7.87 11.25
N PRO A 185 5.81 6.83 12.02
CA PRO A 185 4.45 6.71 12.55
C PRO A 185 3.97 7.98 13.24
N LYS A 186 4.87 8.72 13.89
CA LYS A 186 4.57 10.01 14.53
C LYS A 186 4.08 11.08 13.56
N GLU A 187 4.37 10.96 12.26
CA GLU A 187 3.95 11.92 11.24
C GLU A 187 2.65 11.50 10.57
N TYR A 188 2.49 10.22 10.20
CA TYR A 188 1.32 9.77 9.45
C TYR A 188 0.15 9.31 10.33
N LEU A 189 0.36 8.92 11.59
CA LEU A 189 -0.73 8.55 12.48
C LEU A 189 -1.62 9.75 12.84
N PRO A 190 -1.10 10.96 13.10
CA PRO A 190 -1.97 12.14 13.23
C PRO A 190 -2.83 12.37 11.99
N ILE A 191 -2.26 12.20 10.79
CA ILE A 191 -3.02 12.30 9.52
C ILE A 191 -4.17 11.28 9.53
N PHE A 192 -3.91 10.04 9.90
CA PHE A 192 -4.94 8.99 9.97
C PHE A 192 -6.02 9.30 11.01
N LEU A 193 -5.62 9.59 12.25
CA LEU A 193 -6.53 9.68 13.40
C LEU A 193 -7.41 10.94 13.36
N GLU A 194 -6.90 12.03 12.77
CA GLU A 194 -7.56 13.34 12.74
C GLU A 194 -8.13 13.70 11.36
N GLY A 195 -7.62 13.08 10.28
CA GLY A 195 -7.93 13.44 8.89
C GLY A 195 -9.27 12.94 8.34
N GLY A 196 -10.13 12.35 9.17
CA GLY A 196 -11.45 11.83 8.75
C GLY A 196 -11.40 10.45 8.10
N TYR A 197 -10.32 9.69 8.33
CA TYR A 197 -10.17 8.33 7.84
C TYR A 197 -10.74 7.32 8.85
N SER A 198 -11.34 6.26 8.33
CA SER A 198 -11.77 5.07 9.08
C SER A 198 -10.77 3.92 8.93
N THR A 199 -10.07 3.87 7.80
CA THR A 199 -9.23 2.72 7.45
C THR A 199 -7.81 3.15 7.10
N LEU A 200 -6.82 2.60 7.77
CA LEU A 200 -5.41 2.68 7.41
C LEU A 200 -5.05 1.44 6.61
N VAL A 201 -4.81 1.58 5.30
CA VAL A 201 -4.36 0.49 4.45
C VAL A 201 -2.85 0.58 4.29
N VAL A 202 -2.11 -0.43 4.75
CA VAL A 202 -0.65 -0.47 4.61
C VAL A 202 -0.21 -1.62 3.71
N SER A 203 0.88 -1.42 2.98
CA SER A 203 1.54 -2.49 2.23
C SER A 203 3.01 -2.14 2.01
N THR A 204 3.90 -2.98 2.52
CA THR A 204 5.36 -2.81 2.42
C THR A 204 6.02 -4.16 2.15
N GLY A 205 7.21 -4.13 1.58
CA GLY A 205 7.99 -5.32 1.26
C GLY A 205 8.89 -5.11 0.04
N GLY A 206 8.47 -4.33 -0.95
CA GLY A 206 9.22 -4.16 -2.20
C GLY A 206 10.58 -3.51 -2.05
N HIS A 207 10.71 -2.56 -1.11
CA HIS A 207 11.97 -1.89 -0.81
C HIS A 207 12.81 -2.57 0.28
N TRP A 208 12.31 -3.65 0.89
CA TRP A 208 13.06 -4.46 1.84
C TRP A 208 14.00 -5.42 1.09
N THR A 209 15.00 -4.85 0.44
CA THR A 209 15.97 -5.56 -0.40
C THR A 209 17.37 -5.45 0.18
N THR A 210 18.27 -6.35 -0.20
CA THR A 210 19.69 -6.23 0.12
C THR A 210 20.39 -5.08 -0.61
N THR A 211 19.74 -4.51 -1.65
CA THR A 211 20.25 -3.31 -2.31
C THR A 211 20.05 -2.09 -1.42
N LEU A 212 18.87 -1.93 -0.81
CA LEU A 212 18.60 -0.82 0.11
C LEU A 212 19.26 -1.06 1.46
N PHE A 213 19.10 -2.26 2.01
CA PHE A 213 19.74 -2.70 3.26
C PHE A 213 21.15 -3.23 2.96
N GLY A 214 21.98 -2.34 2.40
CA GLY A 214 23.32 -2.65 1.89
C GLY A 214 24.24 -3.32 2.90
N GLY A 215 24.05 -3.09 4.20
CA GLY A 215 24.83 -3.76 5.25
C GLY A 215 24.64 -5.29 5.29
N TYR A 216 23.53 -5.80 4.76
CA TYR A 216 23.30 -7.23 4.57
C TYR A 216 23.61 -7.71 3.14
N GLY A 217 24.27 -6.87 2.33
CA GLY A 217 24.57 -7.13 0.92
C GLY A 217 25.36 -8.43 0.68
N VAL A 218 25.20 -9.00 -0.51
CA VAL A 218 25.98 -10.19 -0.91
C VAL A 218 27.45 -9.81 -1.03
N GLY A 219 28.32 -10.50 -0.27
CA GLY A 219 29.75 -10.26 -0.26
C GLY A 219 30.22 -9.29 0.83
N GLU A 220 29.30 -8.70 1.59
CA GLU A 220 29.64 -7.92 2.77
C GLU A 220 30.10 -8.84 3.92
N PRO A 221 31.04 -8.39 4.77
CA PRO A 221 31.40 -9.13 5.98
C PRO A 221 30.19 -9.18 6.92
N ALA A 222 30.09 -10.27 7.69
CA ALA A 222 29.02 -10.41 8.68
C ALA A 222 29.02 -9.20 9.64
N PRO A 223 27.90 -8.48 9.78
CA PRO A 223 27.86 -7.22 10.53
C PRO A 223 28.05 -7.41 12.04
N PHE A 224 27.66 -8.58 12.54
CA PHE A 224 27.82 -9.03 13.91
C PHE A 224 27.93 -10.55 13.95
N LYS A 225 28.29 -11.09 15.12
CA LYS A 225 28.38 -12.54 15.34
C LYS A 225 27.00 -13.18 15.14
N ASP A 226 26.94 -14.27 14.37
CA ASP A 226 25.72 -15.04 14.07
C ASP A 226 24.71 -14.29 13.17
N ALA A 227 25.11 -13.18 12.53
CA ALA A 227 24.29 -12.48 11.55
C ALA A 227 23.89 -13.40 10.38
N LYS A 228 22.60 -13.42 10.06
CA LYS A 228 22.12 -14.09 8.84
C LYS A 228 22.57 -13.30 7.60
N PRO A 229 23.14 -13.96 6.60
CA PRO A 229 23.62 -13.29 5.40
C PRO A 229 22.46 -12.89 4.48
N GLY A 230 22.65 -11.84 3.69
CA GLY A 230 21.74 -11.52 2.60
C GLY A 230 20.32 -11.18 3.07
N LEU A 231 19.36 -11.62 2.27
CA LEU A 231 17.95 -11.34 2.50
C LEU A 231 17.41 -11.93 3.80
N ASP A 232 18.01 -13.02 4.30
CA ASP A 232 17.58 -13.62 5.57
C ASP A 232 17.79 -12.67 6.75
N GLY A 233 18.86 -11.88 6.76
CA GLY A 233 19.09 -10.83 7.76
C GLY A 233 18.11 -9.66 7.61
N VAL A 234 17.78 -9.27 6.37
CA VAL A 234 16.78 -8.23 6.09
C VAL A 234 15.38 -8.66 6.56
N ILE A 235 14.99 -9.91 6.34
CA ILE A 235 13.70 -10.47 6.77
C ILE A 235 13.62 -10.57 8.30
N GLU A 236 14.71 -10.91 8.97
CA GLU A 236 14.76 -10.92 10.43
C GLU A 236 14.58 -9.50 11.00
N LEU A 237 15.29 -8.51 10.46
CA LEU A 237 15.10 -7.11 10.85
C LEU A 237 13.68 -6.63 10.54
N PHE A 238 13.11 -7.04 9.40
CA PHE A 238 11.72 -6.73 9.05
C PHE A 238 10.74 -7.22 10.11
N GLY A 239 10.92 -8.44 10.64
CA GLY A 239 10.11 -8.97 11.73
C GLY A 239 10.08 -8.03 12.92
N HIS A 240 11.25 -7.66 13.43
CA HIS A 240 11.36 -6.73 14.56
C HIS A 240 10.80 -5.33 14.26
N ALA A 241 11.03 -4.84 13.04
CA ALA A 241 10.51 -3.55 12.60
C ALA A 241 8.98 -3.54 12.55
N MET A 242 8.36 -4.60 12.01
CA MET A 242 6.90 -4.69 11.91
C MET A 242 6.23 -4.92 13.27
N SER A 243 6.86 -5.67 14.19
CA SER A 243 6.37 -5.76 15.57
C SER A 243 6.42 -4.38 16.26
N SER A 244 7.52 -3.64 16.13
CA SER A 244 7.63 -2.26 16.68
C SER A 244 6.61 -1.31 16.08
N TRP A 245 6.40 -1.37 14.75
CA TRP A 245 5.39 -0.59 14.05
C TRP A 245 3.98 -0.93 14.55
N ALA A 246 3.67 -2.21 14.70
CA ALA A 246 2.36 -2.67 15.17
C ALA A 246 2.08 -2.18 16.60
N ASP A 247 3.08 -2.19 17.49
CA ASP A 247 2.98 -1.64 18.84
C ASP A 247 2.60 -0.16 18.83
N GLU A 248 3.32 0.65 18.05
CA GLU A 248 3.06 2.09 17.95
C GLU A 248 1.66 2.38 17.38
N VAL A 249 1.24 1.63 16.36
CA VAL A 249 -0.09 1.79 15.74
C VAL A 249 -1.20 1.38 16.71
N GLN A 250 -1.04 0.27 17.43
CA GLN A 250 -2.00 -0.19 18.44
C GLN A 250 -2.12 0.80 19.60
N GLU A 251 -1.00 1.31 20.11
CA GLU A 251 -1.01 2.31 21.17
C GLU A 251 -1.74 3.59 20.71
N ALA A 252 -1.45 4.07 19.51
CA ALA A 252 -2.09 5.27 18.96
C ALA A 252 -3.60 5.09 18.74
N LEU A 253 -4.04 3.90 18.29
CA LEU A 253 -5.45 3.57 18.14
C LEU A 253 -6.16 3.47 19.49
N ALA A 254 -5.54 2.80 20.46
CA ALA A 254 -6.08 2.68 21.81
C ALA A 254 -6.23 4.07 22.46
N ASP A 255 -5.24 4.95 22.28
CA ASP A 255 -5.27 6.33 22.75
C ASP A 255 -6.38 7.14 22.10
N ALA A 256 -6.55 7.01 20.78
CA ALA A 256 -7.61 7.68 20.04
C ALA A 256 -9.00 7.21 20.48
N ALA A 257 -9.19 5.89 20.63
CA ALA A 257 -10.45 5.31 21.09
C ALA A 257 -10.80 5.77 22.52
N ARG A 258 -9.81 5.91 23.41
CA ARG A 258 -10.04 6.48 24.76
C ARG A 258 -10.45 7.95 24.72
N LYS A 259 -9.88 8.74 23.80
CA LYS A 259 -10.19 10.18 23.65
C LYS A 259 -11.58 10.44 23.06
N ASP A 260 -12.03 9.61 22.12
CA ASP A 260 -13.34 9.76 21.48
C ASP A 260 -14.41 8.80 22.01
N HIS A 261 -14.13 8.08 23.10
CA HIS A 261 -15.02 7.10 23.71
C HIS A 261 -15.50 6.01 22.73
N GLY A 262 -14.66 5.65 21.75
CA GLY A 262 -15.01 4.66 20.73
C GLY A 262 -16.03 5.16 19.71
N ALA A 263 -16.32 6.46 19.65
CA ALA A 263 -17.30 7.02 18.73
C ALA A 263 -16.89 6.83 17.25
N ARG A 264 -15.59 6.75 16.97
CA ARG A 264 -15.06 6.50 15.62
C ARG A 264 -14.49 5.09 15.54
N LYS A 265 -15.09 4.26 14.69
CA LYS A 265 -14.54 2.96 14.33
C LYS A 265 -13.37 3.16 13.39
N ARG A 266 -12.18 2.77 13.84
CA ARG A 266 -10.94 2.82 13.06
C ARG A 266 -10.38 1.42 12.93
N GLN A 267 -9.89 1.09 11.75
CA GLN A 267 -9.28 -0.20 11.47
C GLN A 267 -7.99 -0.03 10.67
N VAL A 268 -7.14 -1.04 10.76
CA VAL A 268 -5.90 -1.13 9.97
C VAL A 268 -5.99 -2.39 9.13
N LEU A 269 -5.76 -2.24 7.83
CA LEU A 269 -5.69 -3.32 6.87
C LEU A 269 -4.26 -3.45 6.39
N VAL A 270 -3.60 -4.56 6.71
CA VAL A 270 -2.33 -4.92 6.10
C VAL A 270 -2.62 -5.65 4.80
N ARG A 271 -2.42 -4.99 3.67
CA ARG A 271 -2.52 -5.62 2.35
C ARG A 271 -1.19 -6.31 2.05
N ALA A 272 -1.25 -7.63 1.85
CA ALA A 272 -0.13 -8.43 1.40
C ALA A 272 0.60 -7.77 0.21
N TYR A 273 1.93 -7.80 0.25
CA TYR A 273 2.75 -7.30 -0.82
C TYR A 273 2.75 -8.30 -1.99
N LEU A 274 2.78 -7.78 -3.22
CA LEU A 274 2.72 -8.60 -4.43
C LEU A 274 4.11 -8.75 -5.05
N PRO A 275 4.53 -9.98 -5.42
CA PRO A 275 5.82 -10.19 -6.06
C PRO A 275 5.83 -9.67 -7.50
N GLY A 276 6.98 -9.11 -7.92
CA GLY A 276 7.25 -8.87 -9.33
C GLY A 276 7.59 -10.17 -10.07
N HIS A 277 7.62 -10.08 -11.41
CA HIS A 277 7.93 -11.21 -12.29
C HIS A 277 8.90 -10.76 -13.39
N ASP A 278 10.12 -11.31 -13.42
CA ASP A 278 11.17 -10.93 -14.38
C ASP A 278 10.77 -11.11 -15.85
N ASN A 279 9.91 -12.09 -16.14
CA ASN A 279 9.45 -12.42 -17.48
C ASN A 279 8.00 -11.98 -17.75
N CYS A 280 7.49 -10.97 -17.03
CA CYS A 280 6.09 -10.56 -17.09
C CYS A 280 5.63 -10.15 -18.50
N HIS A 281 6.53 -9.63 -19.35
CA HIS A 281 6.19 -9.18 -20.69
C HIS A 281 5.87 -10.31 -21.68
N ASN A 282 6.36 -11.53 -21.42
CA ASN A 282 6.17 -12.68 -22.30
C ASN A 282 5.01 -13.60 -21.86
N ILE A 283 4.51 -13.40 -20.64
CA ILE A 283 3.37 -14.15 -20.09
C ILE A 283 2.09 -13.35 -20.33
N LYS A 284 1.13 -13.95 -21.06
CA LYS A 284 -0.12 -13.29 -21.49
C LYS A 284 -1.37 -13.79 -20.78
N LEU A 285 -1.20 -14.75 -19.86
CA LEU A 285 -2.27 -15.42 -19.12
C LEU A 285 -1.81 -15.58 -17.66
N PRO A 286 -2.71 -15.52 -16.68
CA PRO A 286 -2.40 -15.89 -15.31
C PRO A 286 -2.02 -17.37 -15.27
N TRP A 287 -1.26 -17.72 -14.25
CA TRP A 287 -0.90 -19.11 -14.00
C TRP A 287 -2.06 -19.80 -13.29
N ALA A 288 -2.28 -21.08 -13.59
CA ALA A 288 -3.26 -21.89 -12.87
C ALA A 288 -2.78 -22.29 -11.46
N GLU A 289 -1.46 -22.25 -11.24
CA GLU A 289 -0.80 -22.62 -9.99
C GLU A 289 0.24 -21.56 -9.62
N ILE A 290 0.42 -21.32 -8.33
CA ILE A 290 1.43 -20.40 -7.80
C ILE A 290 2.82 -20.89 -8.20
N GLN A 291 3.64 -19.96 -8.68
CA GLN A 291 5.01 -20.24 -9.05
C GLN A 291 5.96 -19.61 -8.08
N VAL A 292 6.90 -20.40 -7.58
CA VAL A 292 8.02 -19.88 -6.79
C VAL A 292 9.20 -19.70 -7.75
N PRO A 293 9.53 -18.46 -8.16
CA PRO A 293 10.57 -18.24 -9.15
C PRO A 293 11.94 -18.58 -8.55
N LYS A 294 12.72 -19.39 -9.27
CA LYS A 294 14.13 -19.64 -8.93
C LYS A 294 14.98 -18.48 -9.44
N GLY A 295 15.62 -17.73 -8.54
CA GLY A 295 16.52 -16.62 -8.90
C GLY A 295 15.81 -15.35 -9.35
N ALA A 296 14.70 -15.01 -8.70
CA ALA A 296 13.96 -13.77 -8.96
C ALA A 296 14.80 -12.52 -8.67
N SER A 297 14.61 -11.44 -9.44
CA SER A 297 15.25 -10.14 -9.15
C SER A 297 14.83 -9.57 -7.79
N TYR A 298 15.71 -8.72 -7.25
CA TYR A 298 15.52 -8.02 -5.98
C TYR A 298 15.19 -9.02 -4.84
N ASN A 299 14.02 -8.88 -4.23
CA ASN A 299 13.50 -9.78 -3.21
C ASN A 299 12.22 -10.50 -3.67
N TRP A 300 11.84 -10.42 -4.94
CA TRP A 300 10.52 -10.83 -5.43
C TRP A 300 10.18 -12.29 -5.12
N GLY A 301 11.16 -13.19 -5.21
CA GLY A 301 10.99 -14.62 -4.88
C GLY A 301 10.80 -14.91 -3.40
N SER A 302 10.97 -13.91 -2.53
CA SER A 302 10.86 -14.03 -1.06
C SER A 302 9.77 -13.14 -0.47
N ILE A 303 8.95 -12.45 -1.27
CA ILE A 303 7.86 -11.58 -0.80
C ILE A 303 6.89 -12.32 0.16
N TRP A 304 6.63 -13.59 -0.10
CA TRP A 304 5.79 -14.42 0.77
C TRP A 304 6.30 -14.47 2.22
N ARG A 305 7.62 -14.42 2.46
CA ARG A 305 8.22 -14.43 3.80
C ARG A 305 7.95 -13.15 4.58
N TYR A 306 7.86 -12.01 3.88
CA TYR A 306 7.45 -10.74 4.49
C TYR A 306 5.96 -10.76 4.83
N ASN A 307 5.12 -11.33 3.95
CA ASN A 307 3.69 -11.48 4.21
C ASN A 307 3.42 -12.42 5.39
N GLU A 308 4.14 -13.54 5.49
CA GLU A 308 4.04 -14.48 6.62
C GLU A 308 4.29 -13.81 7.97
N ILE A 309 5.21 -12.84 8.05
CA ILE A 309 5.47 -12.10 9.30
C ILE A 309 4.21 -11.39 9.79
N PHE A 310 3.41 -10.81 8.88
CA PHE A 310 2.13 -10.20 9.27
C PHE A 310 1.05 -11.23 9.59
N GLU A 311 1.14 -12.44 9.06
CA GLU A 311 0.16 -13.52 9.26
C GLU A 311 0.42 -14.39 10.50
N VAL A 312 1.63 -14.37 11.08
CA VAL A 312 1.98 -15.29 12.19
C VAL A 312 2.36 -14.55 13.47
N ASP A 313 2.67 -13.26 13.41
CA ASP A 313 2.93 -12.48 14.61
C ASP A 313 1.60 -12.16 15.30
N PRO A 314 1.32 -12.73 16.50
CA PRO A 314 0.10 -12.45 17.23
C PRO A 314 -0.05 -10.98 17.58
N MET A 315 1.02 -10.18 17.67
CA MET A 315 0.93 -8.74 17.90
C MET A 315 0.42 -7.97 16.67
N ILE A 316 0.56 -8.56 15.48
CA ILE A 316 0.04 -8.03 14.21
C ILE A 316 -1.36 -8.61 13.92
N LEU A 317 -1.56 -9.89 14.22
CA LEU A 317 -2.81 -10.64 14.01
C LEU A 317 -3.89 -10.38 15.06
N CYS A 318 -3.55 -9.91 16.27
CA CYS A 318 -4.51 -9.49 17.28
C CYS A 318 -5.23 -8.24 16.77
N THR A 319 -6.16 -8.46 15.86
CA THR A 319 -7.42 -7.76 15.69
C THR A 319 -7.37 -6.30 16.15
N PHE A 320 -7.22 -5.43 15.16
CA PHE A 320 -7.74 -4.06 15.14
C PHE A 320 -9.29 -4.01 15.26
N GLU A 321 -9.89 -4.99 15.93
CA GLU A 321 -11.25 -4.92 16.45
C GLU A 321 -11.12 -4.44 17.90
N LEU A 322 -11.44 -3.17 18.13
CA LEU A 322 -11.76 -2.72 19.48
C LEU A 322 -12.85 -3.65 20.00
N ALA A 323 -12.58 -4.30 21.13
CA ALA A 323 -13.55 -5.09 21.86
C ALA A 323 -14.91 -4.35 21.88
N ASP A 324 -15.97 -5.07 21.49
CA ASP A 324 -17.33 -4.61 21.74
C ASP A 324 -17.44 -4.23 23.24
N PRO A 325 -18.16 -3.13 23.56
CA PRO A 325 -18.22 -2.59 24.92
C PRO A 325 -18.77 -3.56 25.97
#